data_AF-A0A9N9LVA1-F1
#
_entry.id   AF-A0A9N9LVA1-F1
#
_cell.length_a   1.000
_cell.length_b   1.000
_cell.length_c   1.000
_cell.angle_alpha   90.00
_cell.angle_beta   90.00
_cell.angle_gamma   90.00
#
_symmetry.space_group_name_H-M   'P 1'
#
loop_
_entity.id
_entity.type
_entity.pdbx_description
1 polymer ?
#
loop_
_entity_poly.entity_id
_entity_poly.type
_entity_poly.pdbx_seq_one_letter_code
_entity_poly.pdbx_strand_id
1 'polypeptide(L)'
;MQAPTNSSLESIYGKANLMQSIRLVTLAPELPGALDYIRNLTKYNIAVSMGHSAATYDEGVEGMQAGATLLTHCFNGMNPLHHRQPSLPGLITTRNPPYFSIIADSIHLHPRVVAMAYRSSPSHCILITDSIELSGLPDGLHPGHAQIPGRQRKIGNKVVLEGTDTLIGTCITLDECVRNLMDLADIPLQKAVRCVTENVAEAVGLEDR
;
A
#
# COMPACT_ATOMS: atom_id res chain seq x y z
N MET A 1 -15.74 -2.76 -4.07
CA MET A 1 -14.88 -1.80 -4.81
C MET A 1 -15.74 -1.04 -5.81
N GLN A 2 -15.35 0.17 -6.19
CA GLN A 2 -16.02 0.94 -7.25
C GLN A 2 -15.16 0.92 -8.50
N ALA A 3 -15.77 0.59 -9.65
CA ALA A 3 -15.08 0.68 -10.93
C ALA A 3 -14.76 2.15 -11.25
N PRO A 4 -13.66 2.43 -11.97
CA PRO A 4 -13.37 3.76 -12.47
C PRO A 4 -14.57 4.34 -13.24
N THR A 5 -14.81 5.63 -13.06
CA THR A 5 -15.91 6.35 -13.71
C THR A 5 -15.57 6.66 -15.18
N ASN A 6 -16.57 6.92 -16.02
CA ASN A 6 -16.33 7.37 -17.39
C ASN A 6 -15.90 8.86 -17.48
N SER A 7 -15.82 9.55 -16.33
CA SER A 7 -15.33 10.93 -16.25
C SER A 7 -13.83 11.00 -16.52
N SER A 8 -13.36 12.12 -17.06
CA SER A 8 -11.93 12.31 -17.27
C SER A 8 -11.20 12.51 -15.93
N LEU A 9 -9.90 12.21 -15.90
CA LEU A 9 -9.06 12.43 -14.72
C LEU A 9 -9.07 13.90 -14.29
N GLU A 10 -9.09 14.83 -15.25
CA GLU A 10 -9.12 16.27 -14.98
C GLU A 10 -10.43 16.73 -14.36
N SER A 11 -11.54 16.06 -14.68
CA SER A 11 -12.84 16.31 -14.03
C SER A 11 -12.84 15.82 -12.58
N ILE A 12 -12.22 14.67 -12.32
CA ILE A 12 -12.19 14.05 -10.98
C ILE A 12 -11.20 14.77 -10.07
N TYR A 13 -9.97 14.93 -10.52
CA TYR A 13 -8.86 15.40 -9.71
C TYR A 13 -8.52 16.88 -9.92
N GLY A 14 -8.92 17.47 -11.05
CA GLY A 14 -8.47 18.79 -11.47
C GLY A 14 -7.10 18.73 -12.15
N LYS A 15 -6.97 19.40 -13.32
CA LYS A 15 -5.74 19.40 -14.12
C LYS A 15 -4.50 19.86 -13.34
N ALA A 16 -4.63 20.89 -12.50
CA ALA A 16 -3.50 21.38 -11.70
C ALA A 16 -3.01 20.31 -10.70
N ASN A 17 -3.92 19.63 -10.01
CA ASN A 17 -3.56 18.60 -9.03
C ASN A 17 -2.91 17.38 -9.68
N LEU A 18 -3.35 16.98 -10.87
CA LEU A 18 -2.73 15.89 -11.63
C LEU A 18 -1.26 16.16 -11.95
N MET A 19 -0.89 17.43 -12.17
CA MET A 19 0.48 17.82 -12.47
C MET A 19 1.31 18.05 -11.20
N GLN A 20 0.70 18.58 -10.14
CA GLN A 20 1.45 19.18 -9.04
C GLN A 20 1.34 18.44 -7.70
N SER A 21 0.21 17.80 -7.42
CA SER A 21 -0.13 17.36 -6.07
C SER A 21 -0.24 15.84 -5.97
N ILE A 22 -0.87 15.21 -6.96
CA ILE A 22 -1.06 13.77 -6.98
C ILE A 22 0.24 13.13 -7.44
N ARG A 23 0.73 12.17 -6.64
CA ARG A 23 1.95 11.41 -6.92
C ARG A 23 1.69 9.92 -7.03
N LEU A 24 0.66 9.45 -6.36
CA LEU A 24 0.30 8.04 -6.31
C LEU A 24 -1.22 7.88 -6.30
N VAL A 25 -1.72 6.90 -7.04
CA VAL A 25 -3.12 6.47 -7.01
C VAL A 25 -3.18 4.95 -6.86
N THR A 26 -3.97 4.47 -5.90
CA THR A 26 -4.26 3.05 -5.72
C THR A 26 -5.53 2.65 -6.47
N LEU A 27 -5.49 1.56 -7.22
CA LEU A 27 -6.63 1.02 -7.96
C LEU A 27 -6.59 -0.51 -8.07
N ALA A 28 -7.75 -1.11 -8.30
CA ALA A 28 -7.89 -2.54 -8.49
C ALA A 28 -7.86 -2.87 -10.00
N PRO A 29 -6.82 -3.59 -10.49
CA PRO A 29 -6.59 -3.76 -11.93
C PRO A 29 -7.63 -4.62 -12.64
N GLU A 30 -8.37 -5.48 -11.91
CA GLU A 30 -9.41 -6.36 -12.45
C GLU A 30 -10.70 -5.61 -12.81
N LEU A 31 -10.85 -4.36 -12.37
CA LEU A 31 -12.08 -3.62 -12.59
C LEU A 31 -12.20 -3.12 -14.04
N PRO A 32 -13.42 -3.10 -14.62
CA PRO A 32 -13.63 -2.58 -15.97
C PRO A 32 -13.08 -1.16 -16.13
N GLY A 33 -12.27 -0.94 -17.17
CA GLY A 33 -11.64 0.35 -17.46
C GLY A 33 -10.39 0.69 -16.63
N ALA A 34 -10.01 -0.15 -15.64
CA ALA A 34 -8.83 0.10 -14.80
C ALA A 34 -7.55 0.20 -15.62
N LEU A 35 -7.31 -0.71 -16.57
CA LEU A 35 -6.09 -0.70 -17.39
C LEU A 35 -5.92 0.60 -18.20
N ASP A 36 -7.01 1.14 -18.76
CA ASP A 36 -6.96 2.43 -19.46
C ASP A 36 -6.71 3.60 -18.50
N TYR A 37 -7.27 3.53 -17.30
CA TYR A 37 -6.99 4.49 -16.23
C TYR A 37 -5.52 4.48 -15.81
N ILE A 38 -4.90 3.30 -15.65
CA ILE A 38 -3.47 3.16 -15.36
C ILE A 38 -2.65 3.85 -16.46
N ARG A 39 -2.93 3.56 -17.73
CA ARG A 39 -2.25 4.18 -18.89
C ARG A 39 -2.43 5.69 -18.96
N ASN A 40 -3.55 6.21 -18.48
CA ASN A 40 -3.80 7.65 -18.48
C ASN A 40 -3.13 8.36 -17.31
N LEU A 41 -3.13 7.76 -16.12
CA LEU A 41 -2.42 8.30 -14.94
C LEU A 41 -0.91 8.38 -15.17
N THR A 42 -0.33 7.35 -15.79
CA THR A 42 1.11 7.32 -16.09
C THR A 42 1.57 8.41 -17.05
N LYS A 43 0.70 8.89 -17.97
CA LYS A 43 1.00 10.07 -18.82
C LYS A 43 1.17 11.37 -18.02
N TYR A 44 0.61 11.42 -16.81
CA TYR A 44 0.78 12.51 -15.86
C TYR A 44 1.99 12.34 -14.93
N ASN A 45 2.83 11.31 -15.15
CA ASN A 45 3.91 10.90 -14.24
C ASN A 45 3.39 10.61 -12.81
N ILE A 46 2.15 10.15 -12.70
CA ILE A 46 1.57 9.67 -11.44
C ILE A 46 1.88 8.19 -11.32
N ALA A 47 2.49 7.79 -10.20
CA ALA A 47 2.74 6.40 -9.88
C ALA A 47 1.41 5.68 -9.61
N VAL A 48 1.29 4.44 -10.09
CA VAL A 48 0.06 3.68 -9.92
C VAL A 48 0.33 2.45 -9.08
N SER A 49 -0.45 2.31 -8.00
CA SER A 49 -0.39 1.19 -7.08
C SER A 49 -1.60 0.29 -7.23
N MET A 50 -1.38 -1.03 -7.19
CA MET A 50 -2.46 -2.00 -7.16
C MET A 50 -2.77 -2.39 -5.71
N GLY A 51 -4.04 -2.36 -5.33
CA GLY A 51 -4.45 -2.65 -3.96
C GLY A 51 -5.97 -2.60 -3.81
N HIS A 52 -6.47 -3.01 -2.65
CA HIS A 52 -7.91 -3.16 -2.40
C HIS A 52 -8.61 -3.95 -3.52
N SER A 53 -8.03 -5.08 -3.91
CA SER A 53 -8.29 -5.77 -5.18
C SER A 53 -8.45 -7.28 -5.00
N ALA A 54 -9.37 -7.86 -5.76
CA ALA A 54 -9.59 -9.30 -5.88
C ALA A 54 -8.90 -9.87 -7.13
N ALA A 55 -7.91 -9.16 -7.68
CA ALA A 55 -7.18 -9.59 -8.87
C ALA A 55 -6.46 -10.93 -8.66
N THR A 56 -6.49 -11.72 -9.72
CA THR A 56 -5.59 -12.84 -9.93
C THR A 56 -4.15 -12.35 -10.17
N TYR A 57 -3.20 -13.29 -10.22
CA TYR A 57 -1.83 -12.96 -10.57
C TYR A 57 -1.74 -12.39 -12.00
N ASP A 58 -2.46 -12.99 -12.95
CA ASP A 58 -2.42 -12.59 -14.37
C ASP A 58 -3.02 -11.20 -14.59
N GLU A 59 -4.14 -10.87 -13.96
CA GLU A 59 -4.70 -9.49 -13.97
C GLU A 59 -3.73 -8.48 -13.33
N GLY A 60 -2.98 -8.90 -12.31
CA GLY A 60 -1.90 -8.10 -11.75
C GLY A 60 -0.75 -7.83 -12.74
N VAL A 61 -0.37 -8.85 -13.52
CA VAL A 61 0.62 -8.71 -14.61
C VAL A 61 0.08 -7.77 -15.69
N GLU A 62 -1.20 -7.86 -16.07
CA GLU A 62 -1.82 -6.92 -17.01
C GLU A 62 -1.80 -5.48 -16.47
N GLY A 63 -2.05 -5.30 -15.17
CA GLY A 63 -1.91 -4.00 -14.49
C GLY A 63 -0.49 -3.44 -14.58
N MET A 64 0.54 -4.28 -14.38
CA MET A 64 1.95 -3.88 -14.57
C MET A 64 2.25 -3.52 -16.02
N GLN A 65 1.75 -4.29 -16.99
CA GLN A 65 1.90 -3.99 -18.42
C GLN A 65 1.21 -2.69 -18.82
N ALA A 66 0.11 -2.33 -18.16
CA ALA A 66 -0.57 -1.06 -18.33
C ALA A 66 0.18 0.12 -17.69
N GLY A 67 1.17 -0.15 -16.82
CA GLY A 67 2.06 0.85 -16.23
C GLY A 67 1.99 0.97 -14.71
N ALA A 68 1.28 0.08 -14.00
CA ALA A 68 1.32 0.05 -12.55
C ALA A 68 2.67 -0.45 -12.03
N THR A 69 3.23 0.25 -11.05
CA THR A 69 4.59 0.00 -10.54
C THR A 69 4.64 -0.26 -9.04
N LEU A 70 3.51 -0.19 -8.33
CA LEU A 70 3.45 -0.41 -6.88
C LEU A 70 2.36 -1.41 -6.46
N LEU A 71 2.49 -1.97 -5.26
CA LEU A 71 1.43 -2.60 -4.48
C LEU A 71 1.17 -1.82 -3.17
N THR A 72 -0.10 -1.53 -2.88
CA THR A 72 -0.52 -0.83 -1.65
C THR A 72 -0.66 -1.85 -0.53
N HIS A 73 -0.08 -1.55 0.65
CA HIS A 73 -0.10 -2.35 1.89
C HIS A 73 -0.20 -3.86 1.64
N CYS A 74 0.73 -4.38 0.83
CA CYS A 74 0.76 -5.73 0.29
C CYS A 74 0.31 -6.76 1.34
N PHE A 75 -0.45 -7.77 0.88
CA PHE A 75 -1.22 -8.75 1.67
C PHE A 75 -2.50 -8.23 2.35
N ASN A 76 -2.68 -6.92 2.56
CA ASN A 76 -3.88 -6.36 3.18
C ASN A 76 -4.90 -5.92 2.12
N GLY A 77 -6.19 -6.14 2.40
CA GLY A 77 -7.27 -5.72 1.49
C GLY A 77 -7.22 -6.37 0.10
N MET A 78 -6.53 -7.50 -0.06
CA MET A 78 -6.39 -8.21 -1.34
C MET A 78 -6.55 -9.71 -1.17
N ASN A 79 -6.67 -10.43 -2.28
CA ASN A 79 -6.67 -11.90 -2.24
C ASN A 79 -5.39 -12.45 -1.59
N PRO A 80 -5.48 -13.51 -0.77
CA PRO A 80 -4.33 -14.05 -0.06
C PRO A 80 -3.33 -14.70 -1.02
N LEU A 81 -2.06 -14.74 -0.61
CA LEU A 81 -1.04 -15.52 -1.29
C LEU A 81 -1.35 -17.02 -1.14
N HIS A 82 -1.84 -17.65 -2.21
CA HIS A 82 -2.09 -19.10 -2.24
C HIS A 82 -1.05 -19.80 -3.14
N HIS A 83 -0.60 -21.00 -2.74
CA HIS A 83 0.51 -21.72 -3.39
C HIS A 83 0.27 -22.08 -4.87
N ARG A 84 -0.99 -22.10 -5.34
CA ARG A 84 -1.37 -22.32 -6.76
C ARG A 84 -1.89 -21.07 -7.47
N GLN A 85 -2.28 -20.05 -6.71
CA GLN A 85 -2.93 -18.84 -7.21
C GLN A 85 -2.42 -17.68 -6.33
N PRO A 86 -1.23 -17.15 -6.64
CA PRO A 86 -0.53 -16.30 -5.70
C PRO A 86 -1.07 -14.85 -5.66
N SER A 87 -2.02 -14.52 -6.53
CA SER A 87 -2.67 -13.20 -6.61
C SER A 87 -1.65 -12.05 -6.72
N LEU A 88 -2.04 -10.82 -6.36
CA LEU A 88 -1.13 -9.67 -6.36
C LEU A 88 0.13 -9.87 -5.50
N PRO A 89 0.08 -10.49 -4.29
CA PRO A 89 1.29 -10.72 -3.51
C PRO A 89 2.34 -11.57 -4.23
N GLY A 90 1.95 -12.43 -5.18
CA GLY A 90 2.88 -13.19 -6.01
C GLY A 90 3.80 -12.34 -6.89
N LEU A 91 3.42 -11.09 -7.18
CA LEU A 91 4.18 -10.22 -8.07
C LEU A 91 5.52 -9.77 -7.46
N ILE A 92 5.65 -9.80 -6.13
CA ILE A 92 6.86 -9.33 -5.42
C ILE A 92 8.07 -10.24 -5.62
N THR A 93 7.88 -11.44 -6.18
CA THR A 93 8.95 -12.42 -6.48
C THR A 93 9.26 -12.52 -7.98
N THR A 94 8.66 -11.68 -8.81
CA THR A 94 8.93 -11.68 -10.26
C THR A 94 10.34 -11.15 -10.56
N ARG A 95 10.81 -11.34 -11.80
CA ARG A 95 12.15 -10.87 -12.22
C ARG A 95 12.30 -9.35 -12.09
N ASN A 96 11.23 -8.61 -12.35
CA ASN A 96 11.15 -7.15 -12.24
C ASN A 96 9.92 -6.81 -11.38
N PRO A 97 10.02 -6.97 -10.05
CA PRO A 97 8.88 -6.80 -9.16
C PRO A 97 8.43 -5.33 -9.13
N PRO A 98 7.13 -5.07 -8.93
CA PRO A 98 6.70 -3.73 -8.55
C PRO A 98 7.30 -3.38 -7.18
N TYR A 99 7.41 -2.09 -6.86
CA TYR A 99 7.56 -1.68 -5.47
C TYR A 99 6.34 -2.16 -4.67
N PHE A 100 6.51 -2.43 -3.39
CA PHE A 100 5.39 -2.87 -2.56
C PHE A 100 5.54 -2.30 -1.16
N SER A 101 4.46 -1.71 -0.68
CA SER A 101 4.39 -1.19 0.68
C SER A 101 3.93 -2.27 1.64
N ILE A 102 4.49 -2.30 2.85
CA ILE A 102 4.04 -3.13 3.97
C ILE A 102 3.97 -2.30 5.25
N ILE A 103 3.11 -2.73 6.18
CA ILE A 103 2.97 -2.15 7.52
C ILE A 103 3.70 -3.07 8.49
N ALA A 104 4.82 -2.61 9.06
CA ALA A 104 5.67 -3.42 9.93
C ALA A 104 5.30 -3.25 11.43
N ASP A 105 4.02 -3.46 11.77
CA ASP A 105 3.51 -3.29 13.15
C ASP A 105 3.26 -4.62 13.88
N SER A 106 3.55 -5.75 13.23
CA SER A 106 3.25 -7.11 13.72
C SER A 106 1.76 -7.39 14.01
N ILE A 107 0.86 -6.50 13.56
CA ILE A 107 -0.60 -6.60 13.72
C ILE A 107 -1.21 -6.88 12.36
N HIS A 108 -0.90 -6.04 11.36
CA HIS A 108 -1.38 -6.18 9.98
C HIS A 108 -0.78 -7.42 9.31
N LEU A 109 0.48 -7.71 9.63
CA LEU A 109 1.20 -8.87 9.11
C LEU A 109 1.82 -9.65 10.25
N HIS A 110 1.75 -10.98 10.16
CA HIS A 110 2.54 -11.83 11.04
C HIS A 110 4.04 -11.49 10.90
N PRO A 111 4.84 -11.44 11.98
CA PRO A 111 6.25 -11.06 11.92
C PRO A 111 7.08 -11.78 10.85
N ARG A 112 6.79 -13.06 10.60
CA ARG A 112 7.48 -13.84 9.56
C ARG A 112 7.05 -13.49 8.14
N VAL A 113 5.85 -12.96 7.95
CA VAL A 113 5.39 -12.43 6.65
C VAL A 113 6.09 -11.12 6.34
N VAL A 114 6.29 -10.23 7.34
CA VAL A 114 7.11 -9.01 7.18
C VAL A 114 8.52 -9.37 6.71
N ALA A 115 9.18 -10.29 7.42
CA ALA A 115 10.53 -10.73 7.07
C ALA A 115 10.60 -11.41 5.69
N MET A 116 9.60 -12.23 5.35
CA MET A 116 9.51 -12.90 4.05
C MET A 116 9.35 -11.90 2.90
N ALA A 117 8.43 -10.95 3.04
CA ALA A 117 8.17 -9.92 2.04
C ALA A 117 9.40 -9.03 1.82
N TYR A 118 10.06 -8.58 2.88
CA TYR A 118 11.30 -7.83 2.74
C TYR A 118 12.38 -8.64 1.99
N ARG A 119 12.58 -9.90 2.38
CA ARG A 119 13.63 -10.75 1.80
C ARG A 119 13.38 -11.15 0.35
N SER A 120 12.13 -11.14 -0.12
CA SER A 120 11.84 -11.46 -1.52
C SER A 120 12.43 -10.43 -2.47
N SER A 121 12.31 -9.14 -2.13
CA SER A 121 12.77 -8.02 -2.97
C SER A 121 13.13 -6.78 -2.14
N PRO A 122 14.30 -6.76 -1.45
CA PRO A 122 14.67 -5.68 -0.53
C PRO A 122 14.72 -4.27 -1.14
N SER A 123 15.14 -4.14 -2.40
CA SER A 123 15.19 -2.85 -3.11
C SER A 123 13.82 -2.35 -3.58
N HIS A 124 12.77 -3.16 -3.44
CA HIS A 124 11.40 -2.81 -3.82
C HIS A 124 10.45 -2.69 -2.62
N CYS A 125 10.92 -3.11 -1.42
CA CYS A 125 10.14 -3.07 -0.20
C CYS A 125 10.06 -1.64 0.35
N ILE A 126 8.84 -1.14 0.57
CA ILE A 126 8.56 0.15 1.19
C ILE A 126 7.88 -0.08 2.53
N LEU A 127 8.31 0.65 3.57
CA LEU A 127 7.56 0.71 4.82
C LEU A 127 6.63 1.91 4.78
N ILE A 128 5.36 1.68 5.07
CA ILE A 128 4.38 2.73 5.33
C ILE A 128 3.83 2.59 6.74
N THR A 129 3.28 3.68 7.26
CA THR A 129 2.50 3.61 8.49
C THR A 129 1.09 3.16 8.19
N ASP A 130 0.43 3.70 7.16
CA ASP A 130 -1.04 3.61 7.03
C ASP A 130 -1.74 4.08 8.33
N SER A 131 -1.13 5.10 8.96
CA SER A 131 -1.58 5.65 10.22
C SER A 131 -2.80 6.54 10.03
N ILE A 132 -3.74 6.45 10.96
CA ILE A 132 -4.97 7.25 10.96
C ILE A 132 -4.94 8.36 12.01
N GLU A 133 -5.99 9.17 12.07
CA GLU A 133 -6.14 10.34 12.93
C GLU A 133 -6.08 10.03 14.44
N LEU A 134 -6.19 8.75 14.82
CA LEU A 134 -6.10 8.31 16.21
C LEU A 134 -4.67 8.12 16.72
N SER A 135 -3.65 8.29 15.86
CA SER A 135 -2.26 8.21 16.31
C SER A 135 -1.94 9.31 17.31
N GLY A 136 -1.30 8.94 18.42
CA GLY A 136 -1.05 9.83 19.56
C GLY A 136 -2.23 10.00 20.53
N LEU A 137 -3.42 9.47 20.23
CA LEU A 137 -4.55 9.47 21.17
C LEU A 137 -4.48 8.29 22.16
N PRO A 138 -5.05 8.44 23.37
CA PRO A 138 -5.15 7.33 24.31
C PRO A 138 -6.04 6.20 23.77
N ASP A 139 -5.79 5.00 24.31
CA ASP A 139 -6.61 3.83 24.03
C ASP A 139 -8.05 4.05 24.50
N GLY A 140 -9.00 3.46 23.77
CA GLY A 140 -10.42 3.64 24.05
C GLY A 140 -11.30 3.62 22.80
N LEU A 141 -12.54 4.05 22.98
CA LEU A 141 -13.52 4.20 21.92
C LEU A 141 -13.58 5.64 21.45
N HIS A 142 -13.39 5.83 20.15
CA HIS A 142 -13.40 7.11 19.46
C HIS A 142 -14.61 7.20 18.51
N PRO A 143 -15.14 8.40 18.27
CA PRO A 143 -16.24 8.60 17.34
C PRO A 143 -15.83 8.27 15.89
N GLY A 144 -16.80 7.94 15.06
CA GLY A 144 -16.60 7.86 13.61
C GLY A 144 -16.58 9.26 12.95
N HIS A 145 -16.27 9.28 11.66
CA HIS A 145 -16.28 10.48 10.82
C HIS A 145 -16.75 10.14 9.39
N ALA A 146 -16.69 11.11 8.47
CA ALA A 146 -17.27 10.96 7.13
C ALA A 146 -16.71 9.80 6.30
N GLN A 147 -15.46 9.38 6.53
CA GLN A 147 -14.85 8.25 5.81
C GLN A 147 -15.02 6.92 6.56
N ILE A 148 -15.04 6.95 7.89
CA ILE A 148 -15.26 5.79 8.75
C ILE A 148 -16.42 6.10 9.69
N PRO A 149 -17.69 5.85 9.28
CA PRO A 149 -18.85 6.32 10.04
C PRO A 149 -19.04 5.62 11.39
N GLY A 150 -18.53 4.39 11.54
CA GLY A 150 -18.65 3.64 12.79
C GLY A 150 -17.64 4.10 13.85
N ARG A 151 -17.96 3.81 15.12
CA ARG A 151 -17.03 4.04 16.24
C ARG A 151 -15.78 3.19 16.07
N GLN A 152 -14.66 3.70 16.57
CA GLN A 152 -13.35 3.11 16.39
C GLN A 152 -12.78 2.71 17.74
N ARG A 153 -12.28 1.48 17.87
CA ARG A 153 -11.62 0.99 19.09
C ARG A 153 -10.11 0.96 18.87
N LYS A 154 -9.38 1.74 19.66
CA LYS A 154 -7.92 1.78 19.68
C LYS A 154 -7.35 1.06 20.90
N ILE A 155 -6.36 0.19 20.66
CA ILE A 155 -5.53 -0.45 21.69
C ILE A 155 -4.08 -0.45 21.19
N GLY A 156 -3.21 0.37 21.76
CA GLY A 156 -1.85 0.58 21.26
C GLY A 156 -1.88 1.05 19.79
N ASN A 157 -1.17 0.32 18.92
CA ASN A 157 -1.15 0.56 17.47
C ASN A 157 -2.34 -0.08 16.72
N LYS A 158 -3.10 -0.98 17.35
CA LYS A 158 -4.23 -1.66 16.73
C LYS A 158 -5.48 -0.77 16.77
N VAL A 159 -6.08 -0.53 15.61
CA VAL A 159 -7.39 0.12 15.50
C VAL A 159 -8.36 -0.76 14.72
N VAL A 160 -9.54 -1.00 15.29
CA VAL A 160 -10.63 -1.74 14.64
C VAL A 160 -11.93 -0.95 14.67
N LEU A 161 -12.83 -1.25 13.73
CA LEU A 161 -14.22 -0.81 13.82
C LEU A 161 -14.88 -1.46 15.06
N GLU A 162 -15.62 -0.68 15.85
CA GLU A 162 -16.25 -1.20 17.06
C GLU A 162 -17.20 -2.35 16.73
N GLY A 163 -17.00 -3.49 17.39
CA GLY A 163 -17.83 -4.70 17.20
C GLY A 163 -17.33 -5.63 16.09
N THR A 164 -16.20 -5.35 15.45
CA THR A 164 -15.59 -6.23 14.44
C THR A 164 -14.09 -6.41 14.68
N ASP A 165 -13.48 -7.32 13.92
CA ASP A 165 -12.02 -7.48 13.82
C ASP A 165 -11.42 -6.76 12.59
N THR A 166 -12.22 -5.93 11.91
CA THR A 166 -11.78 -5.19 10.72
C THR A 166 -10.81 -4.09 11.13
N LEU A 167 -9.54 -4.25 10.75
CA LEU A 167 -8.54 -3.20 10.84
C LEU A 167 -8.91 -2.05 9.89
N ILE A 168 -8.75 -0.83 10.38
CA ILE A 168 -9.10 0.41 9.64
C ILE A 168 -7.89 1.35 9.55
N GLY A 169 -6.69 0.76 9.42
CA GLY A 169 -5.40 1.43 9.55
C GLY A 169 -4.74 1.10 10.89
N THR A 170 -3.68 1.85 11.23
CA THR A 170 -2.89 1.64 12.45
C THR A 170 -2.56 2.98 13.12
N CYS A 171 -1.81 2.94 14.23
CA CYS A 171 -1.24 4.12 14.88
C CYS A 171 0.29 4.03 15.03
N ILE A 172 0.93 3.07 14.35
CA ILE A 172 2.39 2.92 14.37
C ILE A 172 3.10 4.15 13.79
N THR A 173 4.24 4.51 14.36
CA THR A 173 5.12 5.56 13.83
C THR A 173 6.11 4.99 12.81
N LEU A 174 6.61 5.84 11.89
CA LEU A 174 7.53 5.39 10.85
C LEU A 174 8.85 4.85 11.42
N ASP A 175 9.36 5.45 12.50
CA ASP A 175 10.56 4.98 13.20
C ASP A 175 10.34 3.63 13.91
N GLU A 176 9.13 3.36 14.39
CA GLU A 176 8.78 2.04 14.92
C GLU A 176 8.71 0.99 13.80
N CYS A 177 8.14 1.32 12.62
CA CYS A 177 8.23 0.44 11.45
C CYS A 177 9.68 0.08 11.10
N VAL A 178 10.60 1.05 11.13
CA VAL A 178 12.03 0.84 10.85
C VAL A 178 12.67 -0.10 11.89
N ARG A 179 12.46 0.16 13.20
CA ARG A 179 12.97 -0.71 14.27
C ARG A 179 12.41 -2.12 14.15
N ASN A 180 11.11 -2.25 13.93
CA ASN A 180 10.46 -3.55 13.76
C ASN A 180 11.04 -4.28 12.54
N LEU A 181 11.24 -3.63 11.39
CA LEU A 181 11.84 -4.30 10.24
C LEU A 181 13.28 -4.79 10.54
N MET A 182 14.09 -3.99 11.25
CA MET A 182 15.43 -4.39 11.68
C MET A 182 15.39 -5.68 12.50
N ASP A 183 14.54 -5.72 13.53
CA ASP A 183 14.42 -6.85 14.45
C ASP A 183 13.81 -8.09 13.77
N LEU A 184 12.77 -7.89 12.95
CA LEU A 184 12.00 -8.97 12.35
C LEU A 184 12.74 -9.64 11.19
N ALA A 185 13.42 -8.85 10.37
CA ALA A 185 14.17 -9.31 9.21
C ALA A 185 15.66 -9.57 9.50
N ASP A 186 16.15 -9.20 10.69
CA ASP A 186 17.55 -9.30 11.11
C ASP A 186 18.48 -8.54 10.15
N ILE A 187 18.25 -7.23 10.04
CA ILE A 187 18.98 -6.35 9.11
C ILE A 187 19.51 -5.10 9.80
N PRO A 188 20.65 -4.54 9.32
CA PRO A 188 21.18 -3.31 9.87
C PRO A 188 20.35 -2.09 9.45
N LEU A 189 20.47 -1.01 10.23
CA LEU A 189 19.71 0.24 10.06
C LEU A 189 19.70 0.76 8.62
N GLN A 190 20.83 0.74 7.92
CA GLN A 190 20.92 1.30 6.56
C GLN A 190 19.98 0.60 5.58
N LYS A 191 19.80 -0.72 5.74
CA LYS A 191 18.87 -1.49 4.90
C LYS A 191 17.41 -1.19 5.23
N ALA A 192 17.08 -0.96 6.50
CA ALA A 192 15.73 -0.61 6.92
C ALA A 192 15.36 0.84 6.55
N VAL A 193 16.31 1.78 6.69
CA VAL A 193 16.16 3.18 6.27
C VAL A 193 15.89 3.28 4.77
N ARG A 194 16.53 2.43 3.95
CA ARG A 194 16.26 2.39 2.51
C ARG A 194 14.79 2.17 2.18
N CYS A 195 14.08 1.37 2.97
CA CYS A 195 12.65 1.11 2.80
C CYS A 195 11.74 2.30 3.12
N VAL A 196 12.26 3.37 3.74
CA VAL A 196 11.52 4.61 4.04
C VAL A 196 12.11 5.84 3.32
N THR A 197 13.14 5.66 2.50
CA THR A 197 13.85 6.73 1.79
C THR A 197 14.04 6.37 0.31
N GLU A 198 15.16 5.78 -0.10
CA GLU A 198 15.47 5.60 -1.54
C GLU A 198 14.40 4.76 -2.25
N ASN A 199 13.92 3.67 -1.66
CA ASN A 199 12.87 2.86 -2.30
C ASN A 199 11.57 3.67 -2.50
N VAL A 200 11.27 4.62 -1.62
CA VAL A 200 10.11 5.51 -1.75
C VAL A 200 10.34 6.50 -2.88
N ALA A 201 11.50 7.16 -2.90
CA ALA A 201 11.86 8.13 -3.93
C ALA A 201 11.89 7.49 -5.32
N GLU A 202 12.53 6.33 -5.47
CA GLU A 202 12.59 5.56 -6.72
C GLU A 202 11.19 5.11 -7.18
N ALA A 203 10.30 4.72 -6.26
CA ALA A 203 8.96 4.26 -6.62
C ALA A 203 8.04 5.36 -7.16
N VAL A 204 8.31 6.62 -6.82
CA VAL A 204 7.54 7.78 -7.28
C VAL A 204 8.34 8.75 -8.17
N GLY A 205 9.54 8.34 -8.63
CA GLY A 205 10.38 9.08 -9.57
C GLY A 205 10.96 10.39 -9.03
N LEU A 206 11.36 10.38 -7.75
CA LEU A 206 11.87 11.54 -7.02
C LEU A 206 13.33 11.35 -6.56
N GLU A 207 14.14 10.62 -7.32
CA GLU A 207 15.51 10.28 -6.95
C GLU A 207 16.45 11.49 -6.87
N ASP A 208 16.05 12.64 -7.40
CA ASP A 208 16.83 13.86 -7.50
C ASP A 208 16.68 14.83 -6.32
N ARG A 209 15.90 14.47 -5.28
CA ARG A 209 15.54 15.39 -4.19
C ARG A 209 15.32 14.74 -2.83
#